data_AF-A0A3M6K173-F1
#
_entry.id   AF-A0A3M6K173-F1
#
_cell.length_a   1.000
_cell.length_b   1.000
_cell.length_c   1.000
_cell.angle_alpha   90.00
_cell.angle_beta   90.00
_cell.angle_gamma   90.00
#
_symmetry.space_group_name_H-M   'P 1'
#
loop_
_entity.id
_entity.type
_entity.pdbx_description
1 polymer ?
#
loop_
_entity_poly.entity_id
_entity_poly.type
_entity_poly.pdbx_seq_one_letter_code
_entity_poly.pdbx_strand_id
1 'polypeptide(L)' 'KKKKTPIQTKKSINKVFFEIGKKNGIYLRTLGNIVMLVPPLAIQEKELELLLKNTIKTIQAAKSQII' A
#
# COMPACT_ATOMS: atom_id res chain seq x y z
N LYS A 1 -8.94 14.17 -20.74
CA LYS A 1 -7.98 13.39 -19.90
C LYS A 1 -7.98 13.96 -18.49
N LYS A 2 -8.30 13.19 -17.45
CA LYS A 2 -8.13 13.64 -16.04
C LYS A 2 -6.64 13.94 -15.81
N LYS A 3 -6.31 15.15 -15.37
CA LYS A 3 -4.93 15.49 -14.96
C LYS A 3 -4.54 14.57 -13.80
N LYS A 4 -3.41 13.88 -13.92
CA LYS A 4 -2.81 13.12 -12.81
C LYS A 4 -2.14 14.12 -11.87
N THR A 5 -2.91 14.76 -10.99
CA THR A 5 -2.37 15.64 -9.96
C THR A 5 -1.46 14.80 -9.05
N PRO A 6 -0.21 15.22 -8.78
CA PRO A 6 0.64 14.52 -7.82
C PRO A 6 -0.03 14.49 -6.46
N ILE A 7 -0.10 13.29 -5.87
CA ILE A 7 -0.62 13.07 -4.51
C ILE A 7 0.17 13.93 -3.53
N GLN A 8 -0.51 14.82 -2.80
CA GLN A 8 0.11 15.60 -1.73
C GLN A 8 -0.37 15.09 -0.38
N THR A 9 0.59 14.64 0.44
CA THR A 9 0.33 14.10 1.78
C THR A 9 1.15 14.90 2.79
N LYS A 10 0.57 15.20 3.96
CA LYS A 10 1.29 15.91 5.06
C LYS A 10 2.47 15.08 5.61
N LYS A 11 2.40 13.76 5.48
CA LYS A 11 3.47 12.80 5.81
C LYS A 11 3.94 12.14 4.53
N SER A 12 5.17 11.63 4.48
CA SER A 12 5.63 10.87 3.32
C SER A 12 4.68 9.70 3.00
N ILE A 13 4.44 9.44 1.71
CA ILE A 13 3.58 8.35 1.24
C ILE A 13 4.02 7.01 1.86
N ASN A 14 5.33 6.78 1.95
CA ASN A 14 5.88 5.60 2.61
C ASN A 14 5.44 5.47 4.07
N LYS A 15 5.44 6.57 4.84
CA LYS A 15 5.02 6.56 6.24
C LYS A 15 3.52 6.28 6.37
N VAL A 16 2.70 6.87 5.49
CA VAL A 16 1.24 6.62 5.46
C VAL A 16 0.96 5.14 5.20
N PHE A 17 1.54 4.57 4.14
CA PHE A 17 1.34 3.16 3.78
C PHE A 17 1.92 2.19 4.81
N PHE A 18 3.05 2.52 5.44
CA PHE A 18 3.59 1.73 6.54
C PHE A 18 2.65 1.69 7.75
N GLU A 19 2.16 2.85 8.22
CA GLU A 19 1.28 2.93 9.40
C GLU A 19 -0.06 2.22 9.16
N ILE A 20 -0.67 2.41 7.99
CA ILE A 20 -1.97 1.79 7.65
C ILE A 20 -1.80 0.30 7.35
N GLY A 21 -0.76 -0.07 6.58
CA GLY A 21 -0.45 -1.46 6.28
C GLY A 21 -0.26 -2.27 7.56
N LYS A 22 0.53 -1.75 8.51
CA LYS A 22 0.77 -2.41 9.80
C LYS A 22 -0.54 -2.71 10.54
N LYS A 23 -1.50 -1.78 10.53
CA LYS A 23 -2.84 -1.99 11.13
C LYS A 23 -3.68 -3.04 10.39
N ASN A 24 -3.45 -3.21 9.09
CA ASN A 24 -4.09 -4.23 8.25
C ASN A 24 -3.31 -5.56 8.20
N GLY A 25 -2.26 -5.73 9.01
CA GLY A 25 -1.48 -6.96 9.07
C GLY A 25 -0.55 -7.17 7.87
N ILE A 26 -0.13 -6.10 7.18
CA ILE A 26 0.78 -6.17 6.04
C ILE A 26 1.87 -5.10 6.11
N TYR A 27 3.10 -5.45 5.76
CA TYR A 27 4.17 -4.46 5.60
C TYR A 27 4.33 -4.10 4.12
N LEU A 28 4.24 -2.82 3.81
CA LEU A 28 4.36 -2.30 2.44
C LEU A 28 5.42 -1.21 2.38
N ARG A 29 6.17 -1.19 1.27
CA ARG A 29 7.11 -0.13 0.89
C ARG A 29 6.57 0.60 -0.32
N THR A 30 6.88 1.88 -0.42
CA THR A 30 6.50 2.68 -1.59
C THR A 30 7.74 3.21 -2.30
N LEU A 31 7.68 3.25 -3.63
CA LEU A 31 8.63 3.97 -4.48
C LEU A 31 7.87 5.10 -5.17
N GLY A 32 8.00 6.33 -4.65
CA GLY A 32 7.14 7.45 -5.05
C GLY A 32 5.66 7.12 -4.84
N ASN A 33 4.87 7.15 -5.94
CA ASN A 33 3.43 6.87 -5.93
C ASN A 33 3.10 5.38 -6.19
N ILE A 34 4.09 4.48 -6.14
CA ILE A 34 3.91 3.04 -6.42
C ILE A 34 4.06 2.26 -5.10
N VAL A 35 3.14 1.33 -4.84
CA VAL A 35 3.25 0.36 -3.74
C VAL A 35 3.98 -0.89 -4.25
N MET A 36 5.00 -1.33 -3.53
CA MET A 36 5.78 -2.52 -3.88
C MET A 36 5.28 -3.75 -3.14
N LEU A 37 5.14 -4.86 -3.86
CA LEU A 37 4.92 -6.20 -3.31
C LEU A 37 6.20 -7.00 -3.50
N VAL A 38 6.81 -7.42 -2.39
CA VAL A 38 8.06 -8.19 -2.39
C VAL A 38 7.87 -9.40 -1.47
N PRO A 39 7.09 -10.40 -1.89
CA PRO A 39 6.89 -11.61 -1.09
C PRO A 39 8.16 -12.48 -1.08
N PRO A 40 8.32 -13.37 -0.09
CA PRO A 40 9.35 -14.40 -0.13
C PRO A 40 9.08 -15.38 -1.28
N LEU A 41 10.13 -15.95 -1.88
CA LEU A 41 10.01 -16.91 -2.98
C LEU A 41 9.30 -18.22 -2.56
N ALA A 42 9.28 -18.52 -1.25
CA ALA A 42 8.63 -19.71 -0.69
C ALA A 42 7.14 -19.50 -0.36
N ILE A 43 6.55 -18.34 -0.73
CA ILE A 43 5.15 -18.02 -0.43
C ILE A 43 4.19 -19.02 -1.07
N GLN A 44 3.18 -19.44 -0.32
CA GLN A 44 2.10 -20.30 -0.82
C GLN A 44 0.99 -19.46 -1.45
N GLU A 45 0.17 -20.09 -2.30
CA GLU A 45 -0.93 -19.42 -2.99
C GLU A 45 -1.90 -18.72 -2.02
N LYS A 46 -2.32 -19.41 -0.95
CA LYS A 46 -3.19 -18.82 0.10
C LYS A 46 -2.57 -17.60 0.78
N GLU A 47 -1.25 -17.58 0.93
CA GLU A 47 -0.52 -16.47 1.55
C GLU A 47 -0.40 -15.29 0.58
N LEU A 48 -0.23 -15.58 -0.71
CA LEU A 48 -0.26 -14.58 -1.77
C LEU A 48 -1.65 -13.94 -1.92
N GLU A 49 -2.73 -14.72 -1.87
CA GLU A 49 -4.10 -14.20 -1.85
C GLU A 49 -4.34 -13.27 -0.65
N LEU A 50 -3.87 -13.68 0.54
CA LEU A 50 -3.96 -12.86 1.75
C LEU A 50 -3.16 -11.55 1.61
N LEU A 51 -1.95 -11.62 1.05
CA LEU A 51 -1.11 -10.45 0.75
C LEU A 51 -1.86 -9.46 -0.15
N LEU A 52 -2.44 -9.94 -1.25
CA LEU A 52 -3.17 -9.11 -2.21
C LEU A 52 -4.41 -8.50 -1.58
N LYS A 53 -5.19 -9.29 -0.83
CA LYS A 53 -6.38 -8.82 -0.11
C LYS A 53 -6.05 -7.70 0.89
N ASN A 54 -5.01 -7.89 1.70
CA ASN A 54 -4.59 -6.88 2.68
C ASN A 54 -3.97 -5.64 2.01
N THR A 55 -3.32 -5.80 0.85
CA THR A 55 -2.82 -4.69 0.04
C THR A 55 -3.97 -3.82 -0.48
N ILE A 56 -5.00 -4.42 -1.08
CA ILE A 56 -6.19 -3.71 -1.57
C ILE A 56 -6.86 -2.94 -0.43
N LYS A 57 -7.07 -3.62 0.72
CA LYS A 57 -7.63 -2.99 1.93
C LYS A 57 -6.81 -1.79 2.38
N THR A 58 -5.48 -1.88 2.31
CA THR A 58 -4.57 -0.79 2.69
C THR A 58 -4.64 0.38 1.72
N ILE A 59 -4.66 0.13 0.41
CA ILE A 59 -4.81 1.18 -0.60
C ILE A 59 -6.14 1.93 -0.42
N GLN A 60 -7.23 1.20 -0.18
CA GLN A 60 -8.55 1.79 0.07
C GLN A 60 -8.57 2.65 1.33
N ALA A 61 -7.97 2.17 2.43
CA ALA A 61 -7.87 2.91 3.68
C ALA A 61 -6.95 4.13 3.58
N ALA A 62 -5.88 4.05 2.77
CA ALA A 62 -4.95 5.16 2.54
C ALA A 62 -5.56 6.27 1.68
N LYS A 63 -6.52 5.94 0.80
CA LYS A 63 -7.19 6.91 -0.08
C LYS A 63 -7.85 8.07 0.69
N SER A 64 -8.32 7.85 1.91
CA SER A 64 -8.89 8.93 2.74
C SER A 64 -7.85 9.89 3.33
N GLN A 65 -6.57 9.50 3.33
CA GLN A 65 -5.45 10.29 3.87
C GLN A 65 -4.57 10.92 2.77
N ILE A 66 -4.87 10.60 1.51
CA ILE A 66 -4.16 11.01 0.31
C ILE A 66 -5.07 11.98 -0.45
N ILE A 67 -4.67 13.26 -0.52
CA ILE A 67 -5.39 14.34 -1.21
C ILE A 67 -4.91 14.41 -2.67
#